data_AF-A0A0C9Z773-F1
#
_entry.id   AF-A0A0C9Z773-F1
#
_cell.length_a   1.000
_cell.length_b   1.000
_cell.length_c   1.000
_cell.angle_alpha   90.00
_cell.angle_beta   90.00
_cell.angle_gamma   90.00
#
_symmetry.space_group_name_H-M   'P 1'
#
loop_
_entity.id
_entity.type
_entity.pdbx_description
1 polymer ?
#
loop_
_entity_poly.entity_id
_entity_poly.type
_entity_poly.pdbx_seq_one_letter_code
_entity_poly.pdbx_strand_id
1 'polypeptide(L)' 'MSVPPATYEEAIKRSDSAGWREAMDKELKTMKEMGVWKLVEPPPGRKLVGNRWVFEFK' A
#
# COMPACT_ATOMS: atom_id res chain seq x y z
N MET A 1 -14.27 13.26 13.67
CA MET A 1 -13.99 12.40 12.49
C MET A 1 -12.48 12.26 12.39
N SER A 2 -11.97 11.03 12.39
CA SER A 2 -10.54 10.81 12.17
C SER A 2 -10.25 11.05 10.69
N VAL A 3 -9.17 11.75 10.36
CA VAL A 3 -8.74 11.97 8.97
C VAL A 3 -7.81 10.83 8.56
N PRO A 4 -8.03 10.15 7.42
CA PRO A 4 -7.16 9.07 6.99
C PRO A 4 -5.77 9.61 6.65
N PRO A 5 -4.70 8.83 6.86
CA PRO A 5 -3.35 9.25 6.52
C PRO A 5 -3.21 9.47 5.01
N ALA A 6 -2.44 10.48 4.58
CA ALA A 6 -2.22 10.72 3.16
C ALA A 6 -1.07 9.87 2.60
N THR A 7 -0.18 9.40 3.48
CA THR A 7 1.03 8.65 3.13
C THR A 7 1.22 7.42 4.01
N TYR A 8 1.99 6.44 3.51
CA TYR A 8 2.39 5.27 4.29
C TYR A 8 3.11 5.68 5.58
N GLU A 9 4.00 6.67 5.52
CA GLU A 9 4.74 7.15 6.68
C GLU A 9 3.83 7.72 7.78
N GLU A 10 2.79 8.46 7.40
CA GLU A 10 1.79 8.93 8.36
C GLU A 10 0.98 7.76 8.91
N ALA A 11 0.58 6.80 8.07
CA ALA A 11 -0.20 5.64 8.49
C ALA A 11 0.54 4.81 9.56
N ILE A 12 1.86 4.58 9.40
CA ILE A 12 2.64 3.78 10.35
C ILE A 12 3.03 4.53 11.63
N LYS A 13 3.06 5.87 11.61
CA LYS A 13 3.43 6.69 12.78
C LYS A 13 2.25 6.95 13.73
N ARG A 14 1.02 6.65 13.29
CA ARG A 14 -0.19 6.88 14.08
C ARG A 14 -0.49 5.73 15.02
N SER A 15 -1.35 6.01 16.01
CA SER A 15 -1.84 5.01 16.96
C SER A 15 -2.68 3.92 16.33
N ASP A 16 -3.32 4.19 15.19
CA ASP A 16 -4.12 3.25 14.39
C ASP A 16 -3.29 2.48 13.32
N SER A 17 -1.95 2.59 13.37
CA SER A 17 -1.02 1.96 12.44
C SER A 17 -1.20 0.45 12.29
N ALA A 18 -1.60 -0.25 13.37
CA ALA A 18 -1.87 -1.68 13.33
C ALA A 18 -3.01 -2.02 12.35
N GLY A 19 -4.10 -1.24 12.37
CA GLY A 19 -5.23 -1.43 11.46
C GLY A 19 -4.86 -1.10 10.01
N TRP A 20 -4.08 -0.04 9.80
CA TRP A 20 -3.56 0.31 8.48
C TRP A 20 -2.65 -0.78 7.92
N ARG A 21 -1.77 -1.33 8.76
CA ARG A 21 -0.88 -2.43 8.37
C ARG A 21 -1.66 -3.68 7.98
N GLU A 22 -2.65 -4.06 8.78
CA GLU A 22 -3.50 -5.22 8.47
C GLU A 22 -4.25 -5.02 7.14
N ALA A 23 -4.78 -3.82 6.89
CA ALA A 23 -5.44 -3.50 5.62
C ALA A 23 -4.49 -3.60 4.43
N MET A 24 -3.28 -3.04 4.53
CA MET A 24 -2.26 -3.12 3.48
C MET A 24 -1.83 -4.57 3.22
N ASP A 25 -1.60 -5.35 4.28
CA ASP A 25 -1.20 -6.76 4.17
C ASP A 25 -2.31 -7.60 3.53
N LYS A 26 -3.57 -7.33 3.87
CA LYS A 26 -4.73 -7.99 3.25
C LYS A 26 -4.81 -7.68 1.77
N GLU A 27 -4.65 -6.43 1.37
CA GLU A 27 -4.70 -6.03 -0.04
C GLU A 27 -3.54 -6.64 -0.85
N LEU A 28 -2.32 -6.61 -0.33
CA LEU A 28 -1.17 -7.29 -0.93
C LEU A 28 -1.40 -8.80 -1.08
N LYS A 29 -1.99 -9.44 -0.07
CA LYS A 29 -2.32 -10.86 -0.09
C LYS A 29 -3.38 -11.16 -1.16
N THR A 30 -4.45 -10.38 -1.23
CA THR A 30 -5.49 -10.54 -2.25
C THR A 30 -4.91 -10.36 -3.66
N MET A 31 -4.07 -9.36 -3.89
CA MET A 31 -3.39 -9.19 -5.18
C MET A 31 -2.47 -10.37 -5.52
N LYS A 32 -1.80 -10.96 -4.51
CA LYS A 32 -0.98 -12.16 -4.67
C LYS A 32 -1.83 -13.39 -5.01
N GLU A 33 -2.95 -13.59 -4.33
CA GLU A 33 -3.89 -14.70 -4.58
C GLU A 33 -4.55 -14.59 -5.96
N MET A 34 -4.91 -13.38 -6.39
CA MET A 34 -5.46 -13.15 -7.73
C MET A 34 -4.40 -13.20 -8.84
N GLY A 35 -3.11 -13.24 -8.49
CA GLY A 35 -2.01 -13.29 -9.48
C GLY A 35 -1.92 -12.06 -10.38
N VAL A 36 -2.47 -10.91 -9.94
CA VAL A 36 -2.55 -9.69 -10.77
C VAL A 36 -1.23 -8.93 -10.86
N TRP A 37 -0.26 -9.24 -10.01
CA TRP A 37 1.04 -8.58 -9.97
C TRP A 37 2.18 -9.57 -9.74
N LYS A 38 3.36 -9.21 -10.24
CA LYS A 38 4.62 -9.91 -9.99
C LYS A 38 5.69 -8.87 -9.67
N LEU A 39 6.44 -9.09 -8.60
CA LEU A 39 7.62 -8.29 -8.31
C LEU A 39 8.71 -8.66 -9.33
N VAL A 40 9.17 -7.68 -10.11
CA VAL A 40 10.19 -7.84 -11.14
C VAL A 40 11.25 -6.76 -10.99
N GLU A 41 12.48 -7.06 -11.38
CA GLU A 41 13.52 -6.04 -11.46
C GLU A 41 13.20 -5.03 -12.57
N PRO A 42 13.46 -3.74 -12.35
CA PRO A 42 13.25 -2.72 -13.36
C PRO A 42 14.13 -3.00 -14.59
N PRO A 43 13.57 -3.04 -15.81
CA PRO A 43 14.39 -3.18 -17.01
C PRO A 43 15.30 -1.96 -17.18
N PRO A 44 16.54 -2.17 -17.67
CA PRO A 44 17.52 -1.09 -17.80
C PRO A 44 17.00 0.04 -18.70
N GLY A 45 17.21 1.27 -18.27
CA GLY A 45 16.84 2.47 -19.04
C GLY A 45 15.35 2.82 -19.06
N ARG A 46 14.49 2.11 -18.32
CA ARG A 46 13.05 2.44 -18.24
C ARG A 46 12.71 3.27 -17.01
N LYS A 47 11.82 4.25 -17.21
CA LYS A 47 11.19 4.99 -16.11
C LYS A 47 10.11 4.10 -15.49
N LEU A 48 10.25 3.80 -14.20
CA LEU A 48 9.19 3.16 -13.43
C LEU A 48 8.03 4.12 -13.25
N VAL A 49 6.81 3.60 -13.37
CA VAL A 49 5.61 4.32 -12.95
C VAL A 49 5.50 4.18 -11.44
N GLY A 50 5.42 5.31 -10.74
CA GLY A 50 5.21 5.30 -9.30
C GLY A 50 3.82 4.78 -8.94
N ASN A 51 3.72 4.05 -7.85
CA ASN A 51 2.48 3.71 -7.19
C ASN A 51 2.39 4.46 -5.85
N ARG A 52 1.17 4.67 -5.34
CA ARG A 52 0.94 5.27 -4.02
C ARG A 52 -0.13 4.49 -3.27
N TRP A 53 -0.02 4.46 -1.96
CA TRP A 53 -1.10 4.01 -1.08
C TRP A 53 -2.19 5.09 -1.00
N VAL A 54 -3.45 4.67 -1.00
CA VAL A 54 -4.61 5.52 -0.75
C VAL A 54 -5.34 4.92 0.44
N PHE A 55 -5.50 5.71 1.49
CA PHE A 55 -6.12 5.26 2.74
C PHE A 55 -7.50 5.90 2.87
N GLU A 56 -8.50 5.07 3.17
CA GLU A 56 -9.87 5.51 3.37
C GLU A 56 -10.49 4.72 4.53
N PHE A 57 -11.28 5.40 5.37
CA PHE A 57 -12.09 4.73 6.38
C PHE A 57 -13.34 4.17 5.72
N LYS A 58 -13.68 2.92 6.03
CA LYS A 58 -14.86 2.24 5.52
C LYS A 58 -16.10 2.55 6.34
#